data_AF-A0A8T6LY33-F1
#
_entry.id   AF-A0A8T6LY33-F1
#
_cell.length_a   1.000
_cell.length_b   1.000
_cell.length_c   1.000
_cell.angle_alpha   90.00
_cell.angle_beta   90.00
_cell.angle_gamma   90.00
#
_symmetry.space_group_name_H-M   'P 1'
#
loop_
_entity.id
_entity.type
_entity.pdbx_description
1 polymer ?
#
loop_
_entity_poly.entity_id
_entity_poly.type
_entity_poly.pdbx_seq_one_letter_code
_entity_poly.pdbx_strand_id
1 'polypeptide(L)'
;LLTNLDFLNEEKEEIKKISERIPTLIAESYGDKFDSFEIAEKKLDEAITLVTNLITKIDLLRDKFLENKERKETLDKILTKYSYQKLKVLNLKKAWKRVYGKEGNNGAN
;
A
#
# COMPACT_ATOMS: atom_id res chain seq x y z
N LEU A 1 -5.86 9.08 11.25
CA LEU A 1 -5.61 9.40 9.82
C LEU A 1 -6.93 9.66 9.07
N LEU A 2 -7.97 8.85 9.32
CA LEU A 2 -9.26 8.95 8.62
C LEU A 2 -10.25 9.98 9.21
N THR A 3 -9.99 10.51 10.41
CA THR A 3 -10.79 11.58 11.05
C THR A 3 -10.80 12.87 10.24
N ASN A 4 -9.78 13.09 9.41
CA ASN A 4 -9.68 14.31 8.61
C ASN A 4 -10.36 14.15 7.24
N LEU A 5 -11.07 13.04 7.00
CA LEU A 5 -11.76 12.74 5.74
C LEU A 5 -13.29 12.82 5.89
N ASP A 6 -13.81 13.49 6.91
CA ASP A 6 -15.26 13.60 7.15
C ASP A 6 -16.02 14.30 6.01
N PHE A 7 -15.31 15.00 5.14
CA PHE A 7 -15.86 15.60 3.93
C PHE A 7 -16.00 14.62 2.75
N LEU A 8 -15.52 13.38 2.90
CA LEU A 8 -15.66 12.28 1.96
C LEU A 8 -16.69 11.31 2.54
N ASN A 9 -17.91 11.28 2.00
CA ASN A 9 -18.99 10.46 2.55
C ASN A 9 -18.71 8.96 2.33
N GLU A 10 -19.15 8.42 1.20
CA GLU A 10 -19.03 7.00 0.87
C GLU A 10 -17.58 6.59 0.62
N GLU A 11 -16.76 7.52 0.11
CA GLU A 11 -15.36 7.22 -0.22
C GLU A 11 -14.51 6.99 1.03
N LYS A 12 -14.87 7.56 2.18
CA LYS A 12 -14.12 7.37 3.43
C LYS A 12 -14.12 5.92 3.90
N GLU A 13 -15.25 5.22 3.83
CA GLU A 13 -15.30 3.83 4.28
C GLU A 13 -14.62 2.86 3.31
N GLU A 14 -14.63 3.16 2.02
CA GLU A 14 -13.83 2.41 1.06
C GLU A 14 -12.33 2.61 1.30
N ILE A 15 -11.90 3.87 1.48
CA ILE A 15 -10.51 4.22 1.82
C ILE A 15 -10.08 3.52 3.11
N LYS A 16 -10.94 3.50 4.13
CA LYS A 16 -10.70 2.83 5.40
C LYS A 16 -10.49 1.32 5.22
N LYS A 17 -11.42 0.63 4.55
CA LYS A 17 -11.33 -0.82 4.31
C LYS A 17 -10.04 -1.20 3.60
N ILE A 18 -9.69 -0.47 2.54
CA ILE A 18 -8.43 -0.70 1.79
C ILE A 18 -7.22 -0.44 2.70
N SER A 19 -7.25 0.64 3.47
CA SER A 19 -6.15 1.02 4.39
C SER A 19 -5.89 0.00 5.49
N GLU A 20 -6.92 -0.67 5.97
CA GLU A 20 -6.83 -1.73 7.00
C GLU A 20 -6.34 -3.07 6.41
N ARG A 21 -6.65 -3.34 5.13
CA ARG A 21 -6.21 -4.58 4.46
C ARG A 21 -4.72 -4.59 4.15
N ILE A 22 -4.14 -3.45 3.77
CA ILE A 22 -2.70 -3.31 3.45
C ILE A 22 -1.77 -3.83 4.57
N PRO A 23 -1.86 -3.36 5.83
CA PRO A 23 -0.99 -3.85 6.90
C PRO A 23 -1.25 -5.32 7.23
N THR A 24 -2.49 -5.79 7.09
CA THR A 24 -2.85 -7.20 7.28
C THR A 24 -2.13 -8.10 6.27
N LEU A 25 -2.15 -7.76 4.98
CA LEU A 25 -1.42 -8.50 3.94
C LEU A 25 0.09 -8.52 4.17
N ILE A 26 0.65 -7.39 4.61
CA ILE A 26 2.10 -7.31 4.93
C ILE A 26 2.43 -8.24 6.11
N ALA A 27 1.61 -8.24 7.16
CA ALA A 27 1.80 -9.11 8.31
C ALA A 27 1.67 -10.60 7.95
N GLU A 28 0.64 -10.97 7.18
CA GLU A 28 0.46 -12.33 6.65
C GLU A 28 1.69 -12.76 5.84
N SER A 29 2.15 -11.92 4.91
CA SER A 29 3.31 -12.21 4.05
C SER A 29 4.61 -12.45 4.83
N TYR A 30 4.73 -11.86 6.02
CA TYR A 30 5.90 -12.05 6.87
C TYR A 30 6.00 -13.47 7.40
N GLY A 31 4.87 -14.12 7.69
CA GLY A 31 4.84 -15.54 8.07
C GLY A 31 5.18 -16.42 6.87
N ASP A 32 4.48 -16.21 5.75
CA ASP A 32 4.60 -17.11 4.59
C ASP A 32 5.99 -17.12 3.97
N LYS A 33 6.80 -16.05 4.10
CA LYS A 33 8.09 -15.97 3.41
C LYS A 33 9.07 -17.07 3.79
N PHE A 34 8.89 -17.70 4.96
CA PHE A 34 9.72 -18.81 5.43
C PHE A 34 9.25 -20.17 4.90
N ASP A 35 7.95 -20.32 4.66
CA ASP A 35 7.34 -21.58 4.19
C ASP A 35 7.23 -21.61 2.66
N SER A 36 6.75 -20.52 2.06
CA SER A 36 6.59 -20.35 0.63
C SER A 36 6.72 -18.87 0.24
N PHE A 37 7.90 -18.51 -0.25
CA PHE A 37 8.15 -17.16 -0.74
C PHE A 37 7.18 -16.75 -1.86
N GLU A 38 6.70 -17.69 -2.68
CA GLU A 38 5.69 -17.38 -3.71
C GLU A 38 4.37 -16.86 -3.12
N ILE A 39 3.92 -17.44 -2.00
CA ILE A 39 2.70 -16.99 -1.30
C ILE A 39 2.95 -15.61 -0.69
N ALA A 40 4.10 -15.41 -0.04
CA ALA A 40 4.48 -14.12 0.51
C ALA A 40 4.54 -13.04 -0.58
N GLU A 41 5.13 -13.35 -1.74
CA GLU A 41 5.26 -12.42 -2.87
C GLU A 41 3.88 -12.01 -3.41
N LYS A 42 2.95 -12.95 -3.57
CA LYS A 42 1.57 -12.66 -4.01
C LYS A 42 0.85 -11.70 -3.05
N LYS A 43 1.00 -11.89 -1.74
CA LYS A 43 0.42 -11.00 -0.72
C LYS A 43 1.03 -9.60 -0.76
N LEU A 44 2.34 -9.49 -0.98
CA LEU A 44 2.99 -8.19 -1.18
C LEU A 44 2.53 -7.50 -2.48
N ASP A 45 2.30 -8.24 -3.56
CA ASP A 45 1.74 -7.71 -4.80
C ASP A 45 0.30 -7.22 -4.65
N GLU A 46 -0.52 -7.95 -3.90
CA GLU A 46 -1.87 -7.52 -3.54
C GLU A 46 -1.81 -6.22 -2.71
N ALA A 47 -0.93 -6.15 -1.71
CA ALA A 47 -0.74 -4.94 -0.90
C ALA A 47 -0.30 -3.73 -1.77
N ILE A 48 0.62 -3.92 -2.71
CA ILE A 48 1.05 -2.86 -3.66
C ILE A 48 -0.11 -2.41 -4.54
N THR A 49 -0.93 -3.36 -5.01
CA THR A 49 -2.12 -3.09 -5.83
C THR A 49 -3.12 -2.25 -5.05
N LEU A 50 -3.43 -2.63 -3.81
CA LEU A 50 -4.34 -1.89 -2.92
C LEU A 50 -3.83 -0.48 -2.62
N VAL A 51 -2.54 -0.32 -2.30
CA VAL A 51 -1.94 1.01 -2.10
C VAL A 51 -2.04 1.86 -3.37
N THR A 52 -1.80 1.26 -4.54
CA THR A 52 -1.90 1.97 -5.83
C THR A 52 -3.33 2.43 -6.10
N ASN A 53 -4.32 1.56 -5.90
CA ASN A 53 -5.73 1.91 -6.05
C ASN A 53 -6.12 3.05 -5.11
N LEU A 54 -5.62 3.03 -3.87
CA LEU A 54 -5.87 4.10 -2.92
C LEU A 54 -5.27 5.43 -3.36
N ILE A 55 -4.02 5.44 -3.83
CA ILE A 55 -3.35 6.63 -4.37
C ILE A 55 -4.18 7.21 -5.51
N THR A 56 -4.55 6.39 -6.50
CA THR A 56 -5.38 6.82 -7.64
C THR A 56 -6.70 7.43 -7.17
N LYS A 57 -7.38 6.81 -6.20
CA LYS A 57 -8.65 7.32 -5.69
C LYS A 57 -8.49 8.66 -4.98
N ILE A 58 -7.44 8.81 -4.16
CA ILE A 58 -7.15 10.07 -3.46
C ILE A 58 -6.81 11.17 -4.46
N ASP A 59 -6.06 10.86 -5.52
CA ASP A 59 -5.69 11.79 -6.57
C ASP A 59 -6.93 12.31 -7.32
N LEU A 60 -7.83 11.41 -7.72
CA LEU A 60 -9.12 11.78 -8.33
C LEU A 60 -10.00 12.63 -7.40
N LEU A 61 -10.00 12.34 -6.09
CA LEU A 61 -10.73 13.14 -5.12
C LEU A 61 -10.10 14.52 -4.94
N ARG A 62 -8.77 14.59 -4.94
CA ARG A 62 -8.01 15.84 -4.81
C ARG A 62 -8.37 16.82 -5.93
N ASP A 63 -8.52 16.32 -7.16
CA ASP A 63 -8.92 17.13 -8.31
C ASP A 63 -10.35 17.70 -8.19
N LYS A 64 -11.23 17.06 -7.41
CA LYS A 64 -12.57 17.61 -7.10
C LYS A 64 -12.54 18.78 -6.11
N PHE A 65 -11.45 18.96 -5.37
CA PHE A 65 -11.31 20.00 -4.34
C PHE A 65 -10.29 21.08 -4.70
N LEU A 66 -10.06 21.35 -5.99
CA LEU A 66 -9.08 22.36 -6.44
C LEU A 66 -9.31 23.74 -5.81
N GLU A 67 -10.57 24.15 -5.66
CA GLU A 67 -10.97 25.43 -5.06
C GLU A 67 -11.00 25.42 -3.53
N ASN A 68 -10.95 24.23 -2.90
CA ASN A 68 -10.92 24.10 -1.44
C ASN A 68 -9.50 23.73 -0.97
N LYS A 69 -8.69 24.75 -0.69
CA LYS A 69 -7.28 24.60 -0.31
C LYS A 69 -7.07 23.67 0.89
N GLU A 70 -7.90 23.78 1.93
CA GLU A 70 -7.79 22.96 3.15
C GLU A 70 -8.02 21.47 2.88
N ARG A 71 -9.07 21.13 2.13
CA ARG A 71 -9.37 19.74 1.76
C ARG A 71 -8.31 19.18 0.82
N LYS A 72 -7.87 19.97 -0.15
CA LYS A 72 -6.79 19.62 -1.06
C LYS A 72 -5.49 19.32 -0.31
N GLU A 73 -5.07 20.19 0.61
CA GLU A 73 -3.87 19.99 1.43
C GLU A 73 -3.98 18.72 2.30
N THR A 74 -5.19 18.42 2.79
CA THR A 74 -5.44 17.18 3.53
C THR A 74 -5.23 15.95 2.64
N LEU A 75 -5.75 15.97 1.42
CA LEU A 75 -5.59 14.89 0.45
C LEU A 75 -4.13 14.76 -0.01
N ASP A 76 -3.41 15.87 -0.22
CA ASP A 76 -1.98 15.90 -0.56
C ASP A 76 -1.13 15.20 0.53
N LYS A 77 -1.40 15.49 1.80
CA LYS A 77 -0.73 14.83 2.93
C LYS A 77 -0.98 13.33 2.96
N ILE A 78 -2.18 12.90 2.59
CA ILE A 78 -2.55 11.48 2.56
C ILE A 78 -1.90 10.79 1.36
N LEU A 79 -1.95 11.40 0.17
CA LEU A 79 -1.31 10.93 -1.05
C LEU A 79 0.20 10.69 -0.84
N THR A 80 0.87 11.65 -0.18
CA THR A 80 2.30 11.56 0.17
C THR A 80 2.60 10.34 1.04
N LYS A 81 1.76 10.10 2.06
CA LYS A 81 1.93 8.97 2.99
C LYS A 81 1.78 7.63 2.26
N TYR A 82 0.75 7.46 1.44
CA TYR A 82 0.55 6.20 0.71
C TYR A 82 1.57 5.98 -0.40
N SER A 83 2.03 7.05 -1.06
CA SER A 83 3.15 6.97 -2.01
C SER A 83 4.42 6.45 -1.33
N TYR A 84 4.71 6.94 -0.13
CA TYR A 84 5.84 6.45 0.65
C TYR A 84 5.66 5.01 1.13
N GLN A 85 4.44 4.63 1.55
CA GLN A 85 4.12 3.24 1.89
C GLN A 85 4.33 2.30 0.69
N LYS A 86 3.88 2.68 -0.51
CA LYS A 86 4.10 1.90 -1.74
C LYS A 86 5.58 1.62 -1.96
N LEU A 87 6.42 2.65 -1.84
CA LEU A 87 7.87 2.52 -1.99
C LEU A 87 8.46 1.55 -0.96
N LYS A 88 8.02 1.63 0.30
CA LYS A 88 8.45 0.71 1.36
C LYS A 88 8.10 -0.74 1.06
N VAL A 89 6.86 -1.01 0.62
CA VAL A 89 6.41 -2.37 0.28
C VAL A 89 7.17 -2.90 -0.94
N LEU A 90 7.40 -2.07 -1.96
CA LEU A 90 8.21 -2.43 -3.12
C LEU A 90 9.66 -2.79 -2.72
N ASN A 91 10.26 -1.99 -1.84
CA ASN A 91 11.61 -2.24 -1.35
C ASN A 91 11.69 -3.51 -0.50
N LEU A 92 10.66 -3.78 0.32
CA LEU A 92 10.53 -5.02 1.08
C LEU A 92 10.45 -6.23 0.15
N LYS A 93 9.57 -6.19 -0.86
CA LYS A 93 9.45 -7.24 -1.88
C LYS A 93 10.79 -7.51 -2.57
N LYS A 94 11.48 -6.45 -3.02
CA LYS A 94 12.82 -6.57 -3.64
C LYS A 94 13.84 -7.18 -2.70
N ALA A 95 13.85 -6.76 -1.43
CA ALA A 95 14.78 -7.29 -0.43
C ALA A 95 14.54 -8.78 -0.19
N TRP A 96 13.29 -9.18 0.00
CA TRP A 96 12.95 -10.59 0.23
C TRP A 96 13.16 -11.45 -1.01
N LYS A 97 12.87 -10.95 -2.21
CA LYS A 97 13.16 -11.68 -3.46
C LYS A 97 14.63 -12.03 -3.60
N ARG A 98 15.56 -11.16 -3.16
CA ARG A 98 17.00 -11.45 -3.18
C ARG A 98 17.41 -12.54 -2.20
N VAL A 99 16.75 -12.64 -1.05
CA VAL A 99 17.12 -13.56 0.05
C VAL A 99 16.41 -14.91 -0.07
N TYR A 100 15.12 -14.88 -0.41
CA TYR A 100 14.22 -16.03 -0.38
C TYR A 100 13.68 -16.42 -1.76
N GLY A 101 13.88 -15.58 -2.78
CA GLY A 101 13.51 -15.89 -4.15
C GLY A 101 14.49 -16.85 -4.81
N LYS A 102 14.11 -17.40 -5.96
CA LYS A 102 14.92 -18.39 -6.70
C LYS A 102 16.34 -17.92 -7.05
N GLU A 103 16.57 -16.61 -7.11
CA GLU A 103 17.90 -16.02 -7.34
C GLU A 103 18.87 -16.22 -6.15
N GLY A 104 18.36 -16.41 -4.93
CA GLY A 104 19.16 -16.71 -3.74
C GLY A 104 19.63 -18.17 -3.65
N ASN A 105 19.02 -19.09 -4.41
CA ASN A 105 19.33 -20.52 -4.40
C ASN A 105 20.49 -20.93 -5.34
N ASN A 106 21.07 -20.01 -6.10
CA ASN A 106 22.20 -20.30 -6.99
C ASN A 106 23.58 -20.14 -6.31
N GLY A 107 23.62 -19.97 -4.99
CA GLY A 107 24.86 -19.80 -4.21
C GLY A 107 25.20 -20.94 -3.26
N ALA A 108 24.44 -22.04 -3.27
CA ALA A 108 24.67 -23.20 -2.42
C ALA A 108 24.44 -24.49 -3.20
N ASN A 109 25.36 -24.80 -4.11
CA ASN A 109 25.73 -26.16 -4.55
C ASN A 109 27.06 -26.10 -5.29
#